data_AF-A0A517SHC8-F1
#
_entry.id   AF-A0A517SHC8-F1
#
_cell.length_a   1.000
_cell.length_b   1.000
_cell.length_c   1.000
_cell.angle_alpha   90.00
_cell.angle_beta   90.00
_cell.angle_gamma   90.00
#
_symmetry.space_group_name_H-M   'P 1'
#
loop_
_entity.id
_entity.type
_entity.pdbx_description
1 polymer ?
#
loop_
_entity_poly.entity_id
_entity_poly.type
_entity_poly.pdbx_seq_one_letter_code
_entity_poly.pdbx_strand_id
1 'polypeptide(L)'
;MLTTEQKTHFWARVDKSGGGGARACWKWMGATRADGFGVLRLAGRLTYPHRVAFYLSGGKSRTSHVTHTCGNHACCNPKHLTTRPGSGKLIPVPGTK
;
A
#
# COMPACT_ATOMS: atom_id res chain seq x y z
N MET A 1 14.37 -5.23 4.01
CA MET A 1 14.06 -4.14 3.07
C MET A 1 13.59 -4.77 1.77
N LEU A 2 12.62 -4.19 1.06
CA LEU A 2 12.26 -4.67 -0.28
C LEU A 2 13.42 -4.45 -1.27
N THR A 3 13.67 -5.43 -2.14
CA THR A 3 14.64 -5.28 -3.23
C THR A 3 14.12 -4.31 -4.30
N THR A 4 15.01 -3.79 -5.14
CA THR A 4 14.63 -2.89 -6.24
C THR A 4 13.66 -3.56 -7.20
N GLU A 5 13.87 -4.84 -7.52
CA GLU A 5 12.98 -5.64 -8.38
C GLU A 5 11.59 -5.74 -7.77
N GLN A 6 11.49 -6.01 -6.46
CA GLN A 6 10.20 -6.11 -5.78
C GLN A 6 9.43 -4.79 -5.82
N LYS A 7 10.12 -3.65 -5.70
CA LYS A 7 9.53 -2.32 -5.84
C LYS A 7 9.03 -2.10 -7.27
N THR A 8 9.83 -2.45 -8.27
CA THR A 8 9.46 -2.32 -9.68
C THR A 8 8.23 -3.17 -10.01
N HIS A 9 8.21 -4.44 -9.60
CA HIS A 9 7.07 -5.33 -9.80
C HIS A 9 5.82 -4.87 -9.06
N PHE A 10 5.96 -4.26 -7.88
CA PHE A 10 4.84 -3.65 -7.17
C PHE A 10 4.23 -2.51 -8.00
N TRP A 11 5.04 -1.54 -8.42
CA TRP A 11 4.56 -0.39 -9.17
C TRP A 11 4.05 -0.74 -10.58
N ALA A 12 4.51 -1.85 -11.16
CA ALA A 12 3.98 -2.37 -12.42
C ALA A 12 2.52 -2.88 -12.30
N ARG A 13 2.04 -3.20 -11.10
CA ARG A 13 0.66 -3.64 -10.83
C ARG A 13 -0.25 -2.51 -10.34
N VAL A 14 0.27 -1.29 -10.27
CA VAL A 14 -0.48 -0.12 -9.84
C VAL A 14 -0.77 0.71 -11.08
N ASP A 15 -2.06 0.83 -11.41
CA ASP A 15 -2.49 1.72 -12.47
C ASP A 15 -2.40 3.18 -11.98
N LYS A 16 -1.53 3.94 -12.63
CA LYS A 16 -1.29 5.36 -12.36
C LYS A 16 -1.79 6.25 -13.51
N SER A 17 -2.56 5.70 -14.46
CA SER A 17 -3.08 6.40 -15.65
C SER A 17 -3.94 7.60 -15.31
N GLY A 18 -4.64 7.59 -14.16
CA GLY A 18 -5.41 8.73 -13.65
C GLY A 18 -4.57 9.97 -13.31
N GLY A 19 -3.24 9.89 -13.36
CA GLY A 19 -2.31 11.00 -13.15
C GLY A 19 -1.62 10.98 -11.78
N GLY A 20 -0.59 11.82 -11.61
CA GLY A 20 0.20 11.94 -10.37
C GLY A 20 -0.36 12.94 -9.33
N GLY A 21 -1.55 13.47 -9.57
CA GLY A 21 -2.17 14.51 -8.76
C GLY A 21 -2.77 14.01 -7.45
N ALA A 22 -3.04 14.93 -6.52
CA ALA A 22 -3.71 14.64 -5.24
C ALA A 22 -5.20 14.25 -5.40
N ARG A 23 -5.73 14.23 -6.63
CA ARG A 23 -7.11 13.84 -6.95
C ARG A 23 -7.21 12.47 -7.64
N ALA A 24 -6.11 11.94 -8.14
CA ALA A 24 -6.10 10.70 -8.90
C ALA A 24 -5.87 9.50 -7.98
N CYS A 25 -6.80 8.53 -8.01
CA CYS A 25 -6.57 7.25 -7.35
C CYS A 25 -5.61 6.40 -8.20
N TRP A 26 -4.68 5.71 -7.54
CA TRP A 26 -3.82 4.73 -8.21
C TRP A 26 -4.35 3.34 -7.93
N LYS A 27 -5.07 2.74 -8.89
CA LYS A 27 -5.81 1.50 -8.64
C LYS A 27 -4.85 0.30 -8.60
N TRP A 28 -5.00 -0.55 -7.59
CA TRP A 28 -4.36 -1.86 -7.59
C TRP A 28 -4.98 -2.76 -8.65
N MET A 29 -4.15 -3.26 -9.58
CA MET A 29 -4.56 -4.15 -10.67
C MET A 29 -4.28 -5.63 -10.37
N GLY A 30 -3.74 -5.94 -9.19
CA GLY A 30 -3.55 -7.31 -8.73
C GLY A 30 -4.80 -7.90 -8.08
N ALA A 31 -4.61 -9.00 -7.36
CA ALA A 31 -5.70 -9.68 -6.65
C ALA A 31 -6.38 -8.75 -5.64
N THR A 32 -7.71 -8.82 -5.59
CA THR A 32 -8.57 -8.12 -4.65
C THR A 32 -9.43 -9.12 -3.88
N ARG A 33 -9.75 -8.78 -2.64
CA ARG A 33 -10.70 -9.52 -1.80
C ARG A 33 -12.13 -9.10 -2.14
N ALA A 34 -13.11 -9.89 -1.66
CA ALA A 34 -14.54 -9.60 -1.81
C ALA A 34 -14.97 -8.26 -1.18
N ASP A 35 -14.24 -7.80 -0.15
CA ASP A 35 -14.42 -6.50 0.52
C ASP A 35 -13.80 -5.31 -0.25
N GLY A 36 -13.27 -5.55 -1.46
CA GLY A 36 -12.66 -4.55 -2.33
C GLY A 36 -11.22 -4.19 -1.97
N PHE A 37 -10.63 -4.78 -0.91
CA PHE A 37 -9.23 -4.52 -0.58
C PHE A 37 -8.29 -5.28 -1.51
N GLY A 38 -7.31 -4.54 -2.07
CA GLY A 38 -6.19 -5.16 -2.75
C GLY A 38 -5.41 -6.08 -1.80
N VAL A 39 -4.90 -7.19 -2.34
CA VAL A 39 -4.02 -8.10 -1.62
C VAL A 39 -2.78 -8.40 -2.46
N LEU A 40 -1.66 -8.57 -1.77
CA LEU A 40 -0.36 -8.86 -2.35
C LEU A 40 0.37 -9.84 -1.46
N ARG A 41 0.98 -10.87 -2.06
CA ARG A 41 1.95 -11.71 -1.37
C ARG A 41 3.34 -11.14 -1.62
N LEU A 42 4.03 -10.74 -0.55
CA LEU A 42 5.36 -10.15 -0.59
C LEU A 42 6.25 -10.82 0.45
N ALA A 43 7.43 -11.30 0.03
CA ALA A 43 8.36 -12.05 0.89
C ALA A 43 7.67 -13.19 1.67
N GLY A 44 6.80 -13.95 0.99
CA GLY A 44 6.06 -15.08 1.57
C GLY A 44 4.87 -14.70 2.45
N ARG A 45 4.67 -13.41 2.77
CA ARG A 45 3.57 -12.94 3.64
C ARG A 45 2.48 -12.25 2.83
N LEU A 46 1.22 -12.47 3.21
CA LEU A 46 0.08 -11.73 2.68
C LEU A 46 0.07 -10.33 3.30
N THR A 47 0.00 -9.30 2.46
CA THR A 47 -0.02 -7.89 2.85
C THR A 47 -0.98 -7.09 1.98
N TYR A 48 -1.23 -5.85 2.36
CA TYR A 48 -2.08 -4.93 1.62
C TYR A 48 -1.25 -3.99 0.75
N PRO A 49 -1.59 -3.81 -0.54
CA PRO A 49 -0.88 -2.95 -1.49
C PRO A 49 -0.76 -1.50 -1.01
N HIS A 50 -1.82 -0.92 -0.44
CA HIS A 50 -1.79 0.44 0.08
C HIS A 50 -0.73 0.61 1.18
N ARG A 51 -0.57 -0.38 2.07
CA ARG A 51 0.47 -0.35 3.11
C ARG A 51 1.85 -0.34 2.48
N VAL A 52 2.07 -1.21 1.50
CA VAL A 52 3.35 -1.28 0.77
C VAL A 52 3.64 0.05 0.09
N ALA A 53 2.68 0.65 -0.60
CA ALA A 53 2.83 1.97 -1.21
C ALA A 53 3.24 3.04 -0.19
N PHE A 54 2.59 3.09 0.98
CA PHE A 54 2.93 4.01 2.06
C PHE A 54 4.38 3.83 2.54
N TYR A 55 4.83 2.60 2.76
CA TYR A 55 6.21 2.32 3.16
C TYR A 55 7.23 2.66 2.07
N LEU A 56 6.91 2.38 0.80
CA LEU A 56 7.78 2.70 -0.34
C LEU A 56 7.97 4.20 -0.54
N SER A 57 7.00 5.01 -0.10
CA SER A 57 7.08 6.48 -0.11
C SER A 57 7.76 7.07 1.13
N GLY A 58 8.39 6.24 1.97
CA GLY A 58 9.11 6.70 3.17
C GLY A 58 8.24 6.79 4.42
N GLY A 59 6.98 6.38 4.35
CA GLY A 59 6.10 6.31 5.51
C GLY A 59 6.61 5.28 6.53
N LYS A 60 6.66 5.68 7.80
CA LYS A 60 7.00 4.80 8.93
C LYS A 60 5.76 4.65 9.80
N SER A 61 5.19 3.45 9.87
CA SER A 61 4.17 3.14 10.86
C SER A 61 4.63 1.98 11.74
N ARG A 62 4.79 2.26 13.04
CA ARG A 62 5.07 1.27 14.08
C ARG A 62 3.81 0.85 14.84
N THR A 63 2.87 1.78 15.02
CA THR A 63 1.67 1.58 15.86
C THR A 63 0.39 2.09 15.20
N SER A 64 0.46 2.62 13.96
CA SER A 64 -0.66 3.26 13.30
C SER A 64 -1.21 2.41 12.16
N HIS A 65 -2.52 2.48 11.94
CA HIS A 65 -3.13 1.90 10.75
C HIS A 65 -2.95 2.85 9.57
N VAL A 66 -2.54 2.32 8.41
CA VAL A 66 -2.58 3.07 7.16
C VAL A 66 -4.02 2.99 6.63
N THR A 67 -4.63 4.15 6.38
CA THR A 67 -5.99 4.29 5.84
C THR A 67 -6.01 5.17 4.61
N HIS A 68 -7.02 5.00 3.77
CA HIS A 68 -7.27 5.83 2.61
C HIS A 68 -8.03 7.10 3.00
N THR A 69 -7.66 8.25 2.45
CA THR A 69 -8.41 9.52 2.55
C THR A 69 -9.41 9.69 1.42
N CYS A 70 -9.24 8.95 0.31
CA CYS A 70 -10.09 9.01 -0.88
C CYS A 70 -11.31 8.08 -0.85
N GLY A 71 -11.43 7.20 0.15
CA GLY A 71 -12.51 6.20 0.25
C GLY A 71 -12.40 5.01 -0.71
N ASN A 72 -11.39 4.95 -1.58
CA ASN A 72 -11.17 3.83 -2.49
C ASN A 72 -10.23 2.78 -1.87
N HIS A 73 -10.76 1.60 -1.53
CA HIS A 73 -10.02 0.50 -0.89
C HIS A 73 -8.90 -0.11 -1.76
N ALA A 74 -8.94 0.11 -3.07
CA ALA A 74 -7.90 -0.33 -4.01
C ALA A 74 -6.83 0.74 -4.29
N CYS A 75 -6.92 1.93 -3.67
CA CYS A 75 -5.99 3.02 -3.96
C CYS A 75 -4.61 2.80 -3.31
N CYS A 76 -3.57 2.87 -4.14
CA CYS A 76 -2.17 2.78 -3.74
C CYS A 76 -1.44 4.13 -3.89
N ASN A 77 -2.16 5.24 -4.06
CA ASN A 77 -1.54 6.56 -4.17
C ASN A 77 -1.08 7.03 -2.78
N PRO A 78 0.24 7.23 -2.53
CA PRO A 78 0.74 7.67 -1.24
C PRO A 78 0.12 8.98 -0.74
N LYS A 79 -0.29 9.88 -1.65
CA LYS A 79 -0.97 11.15 -1.30
C LYS A 79 -2.38 10.93 -0.72
N HIS A 80 -2.97 9.76 -0.96
CA HIS A 80 -4.27 9.36 -0.42
C HIS A 80 -4.13 8.45 0.79
N LEU A 81 -2.92 8.22 1.30
CA LEU A 81 -2.68 7.34 2.43
C LEU A 81 -2.24 8.16 3.64
N THR A 82 -2.90 7.91 4.77
CA THR A 82 -2.56 8.55 6.04
C THR A 82 -2.51 7.52 7.15
N THR A 83 -1.76 7.82 8.21
CA THR A 83 -1.71 7.01 9.42
C THR A 83 -2.73 7.52 10.42
N ARG A 84 -3.62 6.64 10.87
CA ARG A 84 -4.50 6.93 12.00
C ARG A 84 -3.98 6.25 13.26
N PRO A 85 -3.89 6.96 14.40
CA PRO A 85 -3.63 6.32 15.68
C PRO A 85 -4.75 5.32 15.99
N GLY A 86 -4.38 4.09 16.33
CA GLY A 86 -5.31 3.03 16.68
C GLY A 86 -4.54 1.76 17.04
N SER A 87 -5.17 0.85 17.79
CA SER A 87 -4.59 -0.43 18.23
C SER A 87 -4.46 -1.43 17.07
N GLY A 88 -3.68 -1.06 16.05
CA GLY A 88 -3.44 -1.92 14.91
C GLY A 88 -2.38 -2.95 15.16
N LYS A 89 -2.65 -4.19 14.74
CA LYS A 89 -1.62 -5.22 14.59
C LYS A 89 -0.45 -4.59 13.83
N LEU A 90 0.71 -4.56 14.51
CA LEU A 90 2.01 -4.20 13.95
C LEU A 90 2.11 -4.78 12.54
N ILE A 91 2.25 -3.91 11.55
CA ILE A 91 2.56 -4.36 10.20
C ILE A 91 4.04 -4.74 10.25
N PRO A 92 4.41 -6.01 10.07
CA PRO A 92 5.81 -6.37 9.97
C PRO A 92 6.33 -5.68 8.72
N VAL A 93 7.23 -4.72 8.90
CA VAL A 93 7.93 -4.09 7.78
C VAL A 93 8.65 -5.24 7.05
N PRO A 94 8.41 -5.47 5.75
CA PRO A 94 9.10 -6.53 5.02
C PRO A 94 10.63 -6.31 5.06
N GLY A 95 11.28 -7.04 5.97
CA GLY A 95 12.71 -7.07 6.18
C GLY A 95 13.29 -5.99 7.09
N THR A 96 12.64 -5.69 8.22
CA THR A 96 13.40 -5.41 9.46
C THR A 96 14.02 -6.72 9.94
N LYS A 97 15.30 -6.91 9.64
CA LYS A 97 16.22 -7.37 10.68
C LYS A 97 16.64 -6.12 11.45
#